data_AF-A0A4Q9LU06-F1
#
_entry.id   AF-A0A4Q9LU06-F1
#
_cell.length_a   1.000
_cell.length_b   1.000
_cell.length_c   1.000
_cell.angle_alpha   90.00
_cell.angle_beta   90.00
_cell.angle_gamma   90.00
#
_symmetry.space_group_name_H-M   'P 1'
#
loop_
_entity.id
_entity.type
_entity.pdbx_description
1 polymer ?
#
loop_
_entity_poly.entity_id
_entity_poly.type
_entity_poly.pdbx_seq_one_letter_code
_entity_poly.pdbx_strand_id
1 'polypeptide(L)'
;MLYFTDAESHATNHLLFIDDLKLLAEDGQTLEEMTEEVKKFMNNIGLEINKEKSATNDPCCEDTATLLEGIGVYKYLGIIEDSRGIPTSKSFEEVQSKLIARVERLCRTRLNARNLFQAINQHAISLLNYHIGVLRLEPADFSKLDDAVRAV
;
A
#
# COMPACT_ATOMS: atom_id res chain seq x y z
N MET A 1 -9.87 -4.91 6.35
CA MET A 1 -10.92 -4.25 7.15
C MET A 1 -10.20 -3.39 8.17
N LEU A 2 -10.43 -2.09 8.23
CA LEU A 2 -9.80 -1.23 9.24
C LEU A 2 -10.84 -0.24 9.76
N TYR A 3 -10.95 -0.04 11.08
CA TYR A 3 -11.64 1.14 11.63
C TYR A 3 -10.64 2.28 11.87
N PHE A 4 -11.06 3.53 11.70
CA PHE A 4 -10.24 4.72 11.99
C PHE A 4 -10.80 5.45 13.20
N THR A 5 -9.93 5.90 14.09
CA THR A 5 -10.31 6.66 15.31
C THR A 5 -10.26 8.18 15.12
N ASP A 6 -10.11 8.67 13.88
CA ASP A 6 -9.99 10.11 13.64
C ASP A 6 -11.36 10.75 13.38
N ALA A 7 -11.56 11.97 13.88
CA ALA A 7 -12.86 12.66 13.91
C ALA A 7 -13.33 13.21 12.55
N GLU A 8 -12.71 12.77 11.45
CA GLU A 8 -13.15 13.12 10.10
C GLU A 8 -14.21 12.13 9.65
N SER A 9 -15.47 12.59 9.65
CA SER A 9 -16.60 11.87 9.05
C SER A 9 -16.25 11.41 7.63
N HIS A 10 -15.95 10.13 7.47
CA HIS A 10 -15.69 9.57 6.15
C HIS A 10 -17.03 9.45 5.42
N ALA A 11 -17.21 10.23 4.34
CA ALA A 11 -18.37 10.10 3.46
C ALA A 11 -18.41 8.75 2.71
N THR A 12 -17.37 7.93 2.80
CA THR A 12 -17.22 6.64 2.13
C THR A 12 -16.74 5.59 3.11
N ASN A 13 -17.49 4.48 3.20
CA ASN A 13 -17.24 3.38 4.13
C ASN A 13 -16.44 2.21 3.51
N HIS A 14 -16.05 2.32 2.24
CA HIS A 14 -15.23 1.30 1.57
C HIS A 14 -14.38 1.85 0.44
N LEU A 15 -13.25 1.18 0.17
CA LEU A 15 -12.47 1.30 -1.05
C LEU A 15 -12.47 -0.05 -1.74
N LEU A 16 -12.73 -0.07 -3.06
CA LEU A 16 -12.73 -1.29 -3.84
C LEU A 16 -11.86 -1.10 -5.08
N PHE A 17 -10.89 -2.00 -5.26
CA PHE A 17 -10.05 -2.06 -6.45
C PHE A 17 -9.94 -3.52 -6.92
N ILE A 18 -10.68 -3.86 -8.00
CA ILE A 18 -10.77 -5.23 -8.52
C ILE A 18 -11.28 -6.17 -7.42
N ASP A 19 -10.42 -7.01 -6.85
CA ASP A 19 -10.69 -7.98 -5.79
C ASP A 19 -10.33 -7.46 -4.39
N ASP A 20 -9.51 -6.40 -4.31
CA ASP A 20 -9.10 -5.79 -3.05
C ASP A 20 -10.22 -4.87 -2.52
N LEU A 21 -10.91 -5.32 -1.47
CA LEU A 21 -11.92 -4.56 -0.74
C LEU A 21 -11.39 -4.14 0.64
N LYS A 22 -11.45 -2.84 0.93
CA LYS A 22 -11.07 -2.25 2.22
C LYS A 22 -12.28 -1.55 2.84
N LEU A 23 -12.85 -2.16 3.87
CA LEU A 23 -13.94 -1.59 4.67
C LEU A 23 -13.40 -0.62 5.73
N LEU A 24 -14.11 0.50 5.90
CA LEU A 24 -13.81 1.60 6.81
C LEU A 24 -15.03 1.88 7.68
N ALA A 25 -14.83 1.91 8.99
CA ALA A 25 -15.87 2.19 9.98
C ALA A 25 -15.33 3.08 11.11
N GLU A 26 -16.23 3.75 11.83
CA GLU A 26 -15.90 4.58 13.00
C GLU A 26 -15.68 3.72 14.27
N ASP A 27 -16.35 2.56 14.35
CA ASP A 27 -16.28 1.66 15.48
C ASP A 27 -16.31 0.18 15.03
N GLY A 28 -15.88 -0.70 15.94
CA GLY A 28 -15.76 -2.14 15.68
C GLY A 28 -17.09 -2.86 15.46
N GLN A 29 -18.19 -2.39 16.08
CA GLN A 29 -19.50 -3.00 15.88
C GLN A 29 -20.01 -2.71 14.46
N THR A 30 -19.91 -1.46 14.01
CA THR A 30 -20.24 -1.09 12.62
C THR A 30 -19.38 -1.89 11.63
N LEU A 31 -18.09 -2.09 11.93
CA LEU A 31 -17.20 -2.89 11.09
C LEU A 31 -17.62 -4.36 11.00
N GLU A 32 -18.03 -4.97 12.11
CA GLU A 32 -18.53 -6.35 12.18
C GLU A 32 -19.79 -6.50 11.32
N GLU A 33 -20.77 -5.61 11.51
CA GLU A 33 -22.02 -5.61 10.74
C GLU A 33 -21.77 -5.48 9.23
N MET A 34 -20.89 -4.56 8.83
CA MET A 34 -20.48 -4.40 7.43
C MET A 34 -19.79 -5.65 6.88
N THR A 35 -18.94 -6.29 7.69
CA THR A 35 -18.21 -7.50 7.31
C THR A 35 -19.17 -8.67 7.08
N GLU A 36 -20.18 -8.83 7.92
CA GLU A 36 -21.22 -9.85 7.75
C GLU A 36 -22.04 -9.64 6.47
N GLU A 37 -22.38 -8.40 6.12
CA GLU A 37 -23.07 -8.12 4.86
C GLU A 37 -22.19 -8.42 3.64
N VAL A 38 -20.89 -8.11 3.71
CA VAL A 38 -19.94 -8.47 2.65
C VAL A 38 -19.82 -9.99 2.51
N LYS A 39 -19.74 -10.75 3.61
CA LYS A 39 -19.71 -12.23 3.56
C LYS A 39 -20.94 -12.79 2.85
N LYS A 40 -22.13 -12.31 3.22
CA LYS A 40 -23.39 -12.73 2.58
C LYS A 40 -23.38 -12.41 1.09
N PHE A 41 -22.94 -11.20 0.72
CA PHE A 41 -22.85 -10.80 -0.67
C PHE A 41 -21.89 -11.70 -1.46
N MET A 42 -20.67 -11.91 -0.97
CA MET A 42 -19.66 -12.75 -1.63
C MET A 42 -20.16 -14.19 -1.82
N ASN A 43 -20.77 -14.77 -0.79
CA ASN A 43 -21.34 -16.11 -0.86
C ASN A 43 -22.46 -16.20 -1.91
N ASN A 44 -23.35 -15.21 -1.97
CA ASN A 44 -24.46 -15.17 -2.94
C ASN A 44 -23.98 -15.11 -4.40
N ILE A 45 -22.83 -14.50 -4.66
CA ILE A 45 -22.23 -14.44 -6.01
C ILE A 45 -21.23 -15.57 -6.28
N GLY A 46 -21.06 -16.50 -5.34
CA GLY A 46 -20.16 -17.65 -5.46
C GLY A 46 -18.68 -17.31 -5.32
N LEU A 47 -18.35 -16.23 -4.60
CA LEU A 47 -16.97 -15.86 -4.25
C LEU A 47 -16.66 -16.22 -2.80
N GLU A 48 -15.38 -16.50 -2.54
CA GLU A 48 -14.86 -16.83 -1.21
C GLU A 48 -13.85 -15.77 -0.77
N ILE A 49 -13.88 -15.41 0.52
CA ILE A 49 -12.94 -14.45 1.10
C ILE A 49 -11.64 -15.19 1.43
N ASN A 50 -10.52 -14.70 0.90
CA ASN A 50 -9.21 -15.24 1.23
C ASN A 50 -8.71 -14.67 2.56
N LYS A 51 -8.85 -15.44 3.65
CA LYS A 51 -8.40 -15.05 4.98
C LYS A 51 -6.90 -14.75 5.06
N GLU A 52 -6.06 -15.54 4.40
CA GLU A 52 -4.59 -15.37 4.43
C GLU A 52 -4.13 -14.06 3.79
N LYS A 53 -4.93 -13.51 2.87
CA LYS A 53 -4.69 -12.22 2.22
C LYS A 53 -5.47 -11.06 2.85
N SER A 54 -6.37 -11.35 3.78
CA SER A 54 -7.22 -10.36 4.42
C SER A 54 -6.64 -9.97 5.77
N ALA A 55 -6.74 -8.69 6.14
CA ALA A 55 -6.27 -8.20 7.43
C ALA A 55 -7.36 -7.37 8.14
N THR A 56 -7.40 -7.43 9.47
CA THR A 56 -8.28 -6.63 10.34
C THR A 56 -7.50 -5.99 11.47
N ASN A 57 -7.90 -4.81 11.92
CA ASN A 57 -7.41 -4.21 13.18
C ASN A 57 -8.37 -4.47 14.36
N ASP A 58 -9.53 -5.08 14.10
CA ASP A 58 -10.53 -5.41 15.11
C ASP A 58 -10.65 -6.93 15.29
N PRO A 59 -10.55 -7.46 16.53
CA PRO A 59 -10.77 -8.87 16.84
C PRO A 59 -12.14 -9.42 16.43
N CYS A 60 -13.17 -8.57 16.32
CA CYS A 60 -14.51 -9.02 15.92
C CYS A 60 -14.52 -9.68 14.52
N CYS A 61 -13.57 -9.31 13.66
CA CYS A 61 -13.45 -9.81 12.29
C CYS A 61 -12.33 -10.86 12.11
N GLU A 62 -11.76 -11.40 13.20
CA GLU A 62 -10.64 -12.35 13.15
C GLU A 62 -11.00 -13.67 12.45
N ASP A 63 -12.29 -14.02 12.43
CA ASP A 63 -12.78 -15.19 11.71
C ASP A 63 -12.53 -15.08 10.19
N THR A 64 -12.55 -13.85 9.65
CA THR A 64 -12.52 -13.52 8.23
C THR A 64 -11.16 -13.05 7.75
N ALA A 65 -10.41 -12.39 8.63
CA ALA A 65 -9.18 -11.70 8.31
C ALA A 65 -8.16 -11.87 9.43
N THR A 66 -6.87 -11.84 9.10
CA THR A 66 -5.80 -11.91 10.12
C THR A 66 -5.74 -10.62 10.93
N LEU A 67 -5.73 -10.73 12.26
CA LEU A 67 -5.62 -9.58 13.15
C LEU A 67 -4.22 -8.94 13.07
N LEU A 68 -4.18 -7.62 12.90
CA LEU A 68 -2.98 -6.79 12.90
C LEU A 68 -2.66 -6.36 14.33
N GLU A 69 -1.91 -7.18 15.06
CA GLU A 69 -1.51 -6.86 16.43
C GLU A 69 -0.36 -5.84 16.49
N GLY A 70 -0.50 -4.80 17.32
CA GLY A 70 0.58 -3.87 17.68
C GLY A 70 1.19 -3.11 16.50
N ILE A 71 2.39 -3.51 16.07
CA ILE A 71 3.16 -2.93 14.94
C ILE A 71 2.78 -3.62 13.61
N GLY A 72 1.68 -4.37 13.59
CA GLY A 72 1.15 -5.02 12.40
C GLY A 72 0.99 -4.02 11.25
N VAL A 73 1.55 -4.37 10.09
CA VAL A 73 1.41 -3.58 8.86
C VAL A 73 0.70 -4.41 7.81
N TYR A 74 -0.10 -3.74 6.98
CA TYR A 74 -0.77 -4.34 5.85
C TYR A 74 -0.32 -3.66 4.56
N LYS A 75 -0.30 -4.43 3.46
CA LYS A 75 0.10 -3.90 2.15
C LYS A 75 -1.13 -3.75 1.25
N TYR A 76 -1.61 -2.52 1.10
CA TYR A 76 -2.73 -2.19 0.23
C TYR A 76 -2.23 -1.50 -1.04
N LEU A 77 -2.52 -2.05 -2.23
CA LEU A 77 -2.09 -1.53 -3.53
C LEU A 77 -0.58 -1.20 -3.63
N GLY A 78 0.25 -1.98 -2.92
CA GLY A 78 1.70 -1.77 -2.88
C GLY A 78 2.20 -0.74 -1.87
N ILE A 79 1.31 -0.13 -1.09
CA ILE A 79 1.62 0.80 0.00
C ILE A 79 1.55 0.03 1.33
N ILE A 80 2.61 0.16 2.14
CA ILE A 80 2.61 -0.43 3.48
C ILE A 80 1.95 0.56 4.44
N GLU A 81 0.81 0.17 5.00
CA GLU A 81 0.01 0.93 5.94
C GLU A 81 0.08 0.29 7.34
N ASP A 82 -0.05 1.10 8.38
CA ASP A 82 -0.22 0.60 9.76
C ASP A 82 -1.68 0.19 10.04
N SER A 83 -1.98 -0.26 11.26
CA SER A 83 -3.33 -0.62 11.70
C SER A 83 -4.32 0.55 11.69
N ARG A 84 -3.84 1.79 11.54
CA ARG A 84 -4.67 2.99 11.35
C ARG A 84 -4.79 3.36 9.87
N GLY A 85 -4.39 2.50 8.95
CA GLY A 85 -4.43 2.76 7.50
C GLY A 85 -3.51 3.89 7.03
N ILE A 86 -2.53 4.31 7.86
CA ILE A 86 -1.61 5.39 7.51
C ILE A 86 -0.38 4.79 6.81
N PRO A 87 0.04 5.30 5.64
CA PRO A 87 1.26 4.87 5.00
C PRO A 87 2.48 5.03 5.92
N THR A 88 3.25 3.96 6.08
CA THR A 88 4.44 3.91 6.93
C THR A 88 5.69 4.35 6.17
N SER A 89 6.71 4.82 6.90
CA SER A 89 8.04 5.14 6.31
C SER A 89 8.68 3.95 5.60
N LYS A 90 8.38 2.71 6.04
CA LYS A 90 8.82 1.47 5.38
C LYS A 90 8.35 1.37 3.92
N SER A 91 7.18 1.95 3.60
CA SER A 91 6.69 2.01 2.22
C SER A 91 7.68 2.77 1.33
N PHE A 92 8.21 3.90 1.83
CA PHE A 92 9.22 4.69 1.11
C PHE A 92 10.55 3.95 0.96
N GLU A 93 11.02 3.29 2.02
CA GLU A 93 12.24 2.47 1.98
C GLU A 93 12.16 1.32 0.96
N GLU A 94 11.00 0.67 0.84
CA GLU A 94 10.76 -0.38 -0.16
C GLU A 94 10.82 0.19 -1.59
N VAL A 95 10.23 1.38 -1.81
CA VAL A 95 10.25 2.09 -3.10
C VAL A 95 11.67 2.50 -3.48
N GLN A 96 12.42 3.07 -2.54
CA GLN A 96 13.83 3.43 -2.74
C GLN A 96 14.65 2.18 -3.11
N SER A 97 14.49 1.08 -2.38
CA SER A 97 15.21 -0.16 -2.65
C SER A 97 14.90 -0.71 -4.06
N LYS A 98 13.64 -0.68 -4.48
CA LYS A 98 13.22 -1.09 -5.84
C LYS A 98 13.76 -0.17 -6.93
N LEU A 99 13.81 1.14 -6.67
CA LEU A 99 14.38 2.13 -7.58
C LEU A 99 15.86 1.82 -7.81
N ILE A 100 16.64 1.70 -6.73
CA ILE A 100 18.08 1.41 -6.80
C ILE A 100 18.33 0.08 -7.50
N ALA A 101 17.60 -0.99 -7.15
CA ALA A 101 17.73 -2.27 -7.83
C ALA A 101 17.42 -2.18 -9.34
N ARG A 102 16.52 -1.28 -9.76
CA ARG A 102 16.24 -1.05 -11.18
C ARG A 102 17.36 -0.27 -11.87
N VAL A 103 17.91 0.75 -11.22
CA VAL A 103 19.08 1.51 -11.72
C VAL A 103 20.29 0.60 -11.86
N GLU A 104 20.61 -0.22 -10.86
CA GLU A 104 21.71 -1.19 -10.93
C GLU A 104 21.58 -2.14 -12.13
N ARG A 105 20.36 -2.66 -12.37
CA ARG A 105 20.11 -3.52 -13.53
C ARG A 105 20.33 -2.78 -14.85
N LEU A 106 19.95 -1.50 -14.93
CA LEU A 106 20.19 -0.66 -16.10
C LEU A 106 21.69 -0.40 -16.31
N CYS A 107 22.44 -0.11 -15.24
CA CYS A 107 23.89 0.10 -15.30
C CYS A 107 24.65 -1.17 -15.75
N ARG A 108 24.10 -2.37 -15.52
CA ARG A 108 24.66 -3.64 -16.01
C ARG A 108 24.37 -3.92 -17.50
N THR A 109 23.56 -3.10 -18.17
CA THR A 109 23.29 -3.24 -19.61
C THR A 109 24.44 -2.66 -20.45
N ARG A 110 24.43 -2.93 -21.76
CA ARG A 110 25.41 -2.39 -22.72
C ARG A 110 24.95 -1.08 -23.38
N LEU A 111 24.11 -0.30 -22.70
CA LEU A 111 23.65 0.99 -23.22
C LEU A 111 24.79 2.02 -23.19
N ASN A 112 24.86 2.86 -24.21
CA ASN A 112 25.73 4.04 -24.15
C ASN A 112 25.18 5.04 -23.12
N ALA A 113 26.01 6.00 -22.69
CA ALA A 113 25.65 6.96 -21.66
C ALA A 113 24.31 7.68 -21.93
N ARG A 114 24.09 8.17 -23.16
CA ARG A 114 22.85 8.86 -23.54
C ARG A 114 21.62 7.96 -23.34
N ASN A 115 21.70 6.73 -23.83
CA ASN A 115 20.59 5.78 -23.75
C ASN A 115 20.39 5.26 -22.31
N LEU A 116 21.46 5.15 -21.52
CA LEU A 116 21.38 4.79 -20.11
C LEU A 116 20.64 5.86 -19.30
N PHE A 117 21.00 7.14 -19.47
CA PHE A 117 20.29 8.25 -18.82
C PHE A 117 18.81 8.29 -19.23
N GLN A 118 18.50 8.09 -20.51
CA GLN A 118 17.12 7.99 -20.97
C GLN A 118 16.38 6.81 -20.32
N ALA A 119 17.01 5.63 -20.25
CA ALA A 119 16.42 4.44 -19.64
C ALA A 119 16.18 4.62 -18.13
N ILE A 120 17.10 5.27 -17.41
CA ILE A 120 16.91 5.59 -15.99
C ILE A 120 15.70 6.53 -15.84
N ASN A 121 15.66 7.62 -16.61
CA ASN A 121 14.57 8.60 -16.53
C ASN A 121 13.20 7.99 -16.89
N GLN A 122 13.15 7.11 -17.88
CA GLN A 122 11.88 6.52 -18.35
C GLN A 122 11.44 5.31 -17.51
N HIS A 123 12.37 4.44 -17.09
CA HIS A 123 12.02 3.14 -16.48
C HIS A 123 12.26 3.09 -14.97
N ALA A 124 13.28 3.78 -14.46
CA ALA A 124 13.56 3.78 -13.02
C ALA A 124 12.69 4.84 -12.32
N ILE A 125 12.77 6.10 -12.77
CA ILE A 125 12.07 7.22 -12.12
C ILE A 125 10.55 7.09 -12.21
N SER A 126 9.99 6.50 -13.28
CA SER A 126 8.54 6.28 -13.41
C SER A 126 7.93 5.46 -12.28
N LEU A 127 8.73 4.67 -11.53
CA LEU A 127 8.28 3.97 -10.33
C LEU A 127 7.78 4.97 -9.26
N LEU A 128 8.40 6.14 -9.16
CA LEU A 128 8.06 7.15 -8.15
C LEU A 128 6.71 7.82 -8.44
N ASN A 129 6.26 7.87 -9.69
CA ASN A 129 5.04 8.63 -10.07
C ASN A 129 3.81 8.23 -9.27
N TYR A 130 3.63 6.92 -9.02
CA TYR A 130 2.53 6.43 -8.21
C TYR A 130 2.69 6.83 -6.73
N HIS A 131 3.89 6.67 -6.19
CA HIS A 131 4.17 6.87 -4.77
C HIS A 131 4.22 8.34 -4.35
N ILE A 132 4.57 9.28 -5.25
CA ILE A 132 4.58 10.72 -4.97
C ILE A 132 3.17 11.25 -4.64
N GLY A 133 2.14 10.69 -5.26
CA GLY A 133 0.75 11.10 -5.02
C GLY A 133 0.16 10.52 -3.72
N VAL A 134 0.80 9.50 -3.14
CA VAL A 134 0.28 8.75 -1.99
C VAL A 134 1.08 8.99 -0.73
N LEU A 135 2.41 9.07 -0.85
CA LEU A 135 3.31 9.36 0.26
C LEU A 135 3.49 10.88 0.38
N ARG A 136 3.40 11.41 1.61
CA ARG A 136 3.73 12.81 1.91
C ARG A 136 5.24 13.01 1.91
N LEU A 137 5.84 13.03 0.71
CA LEU A 137 7.28 13.21 0.54
C LEU A 137 7.67 14.69 0.60
N GLU A 138 8.75 14.99 1.29
CA GLU A 138 9.31 16.33 1.34
C GLU A 138 10.46 16.50 0.34
N PRO A 139 10.83 17.75 -0.03
CA PRO A 139 11.98 18.01 -0.91
C PRO A 139 13.28 17.32 -0.48
N ALA A 140 13.49 17.17 0.83
CA ALA A 140 14.65 16.47 1.39
C ALA A 140 14.66 14.96 1.02
N ASP A 141 13.49 14.32 0.93
CA ASP A 141 13.39 12.90 0.57
C ASP A 141 13.72 12.69 -0.91
N PHE A 142 13.31 13.61 -1.78
CA PHE A 142 13.71 13.62 -3.19
C PHE A 142 15.22 13.82 -3.35
N SER A 143 15.84 14.69 -2.56
CA SER A 143 17.30 14.87 -2.58
C SER A 143 18.02 13.58 -2.20
N LYS A 144 17.57 12.89 -1.14
CA LYS A 144 18.15 11.59 -0.74
C LYS A 144 18.02 10.53 -1.83
N LEU A 145 16.89 10.49 -2.54
CA LEU A 145 16.69 9.57 -3.68
C LEU A 145 17.64 9.88 -4.83
N ASP A 146 17.82 11.15 -5.19
CA ASP A 146 18.73 11.57 -6.26
C ASP A 146 20.18 11.20 -5.91
N ASP A 147 20.61 11.49 -4.67
CA ASP A 147 21.93 11.11 -4.17
C ASP A 147 22.16 9.59 -4.23
N ALA A 148 21.16 8.80 -3.82
CA ALA A 148 21.22 7.35 -3.85
C ALA A 148 21.32 6.80 -5.28
N VAL A 149 20.57 7.36 -6.23
CA VAL A 149 20.64 6.96 -7.65
C VAL A 149 21.98 7.30 -8.27
N ARG A 150 22.58 8.46 -7.93
CA ARG A 150 23.90 8.87 -8.41
C ARG A 150 25.06 8.06 -7.86
N ALA A 151 24.86 7.39 -6.73
CA ALA A 151 25.87 6.56 -6.08
C ALA A 151 25.99 5.14 -6.67
N VAL A 152 25.05 4.74 -7.55
CA VAL A 152 25.03 3.44 -8.25
C VAL A 152 25.98 3.43 -9.44
#